data_AF-A0A7S1TL06-F1
#
_entry.id   AF-A0A7S1TL06-F1
#
_cell.length_a   1.000
_cell.length_b   1.000
_cell.length_c   1.000
_cell.angle_alpha   90.00
_cell.angle_beta   90.00
_cell.angle_gamma   90.00
#
_symmetry.space_group_name_H-M   'P 1'
#
loop_
_entity.id
_entity.type
_entity.pdbx_description
1 polymer ?
#
loop_
_entity_poly.entity_id
_entity_poly.type
_entity_poly.pdbx_seq_one_letter_code
_entity_poly.pdbx_strand_id
1 'polypeptide(L)'
;RMEQRVYAGSSGSDSGRPPAGGGLRRRPRRRTSSAGSDSTLFALAESTRVAWERVRALYARDAATRTADLSAVRQGYRFIDPLASETVTNALTALLAAFLLYQLVAARRELLRFLQQLGPESVELALVALLLLAVRVAYGLHKHRRVLCVDFVTYKPPPRLYTSTEKFLELSRQAGVFDDEEIEFQRKVLDRSGLGDRTSFPEAMHRAEEIALAGGNGAAVLNMYNARLEAEQVMFSSLDELFARNELDARCDVDILIVNCSLFNPTPSLSAMIVNRYRMKPSVRTYNLSGMGCSAGVIAVDLAKDLLQAHRNVRCVIVSTENITQNWYLGKQKSMLLSNTLFRLGCAAVLLSNRAADASRARFELHTVVRTHSGSDDQAYDSVFQMEDSAGIRGVKLSKNIMDIAGNSLKTNITTLAPLVLPLSEHLKFGLYVLRKRLMRAGVLAHQKLPPFVPDFHLAFRHFCIHTGGRGVLDVMEDALALSAEDMAPSRFVLHRFGNVSSASIWYELEYVERSGRMRRGDRVWQIAFGSGFKCNSAVWRALVSNSQRDVDY
;
A
#
# COMPACT_ATOMS: atom_id res chain seq x y z
N ARG A 1 -34.34 -3.22 54.63
CA ARG A 1 -33.91 -2.61 55.91
C ARG A 1 -33.26 -1.27 55.56
N MET A 2 -34.08 -0.22 55.56
CA MET A 2 -33.99 0.95 56.47
C MET A 2 -32.98 1.98 55.91
N GLU A 3 -33.30 3.26 55.69
CA GLU A 3 -34.51 4.03 56.01
C GLU A 3 -34.47 5.37 55.26
N GLN A 4 -35.66 5.89 54.93
CA GLN A 4 -35.89 7.23 54.38
C GLN A 4 -35.70 8.32 55.45
N ARG A 5 -35.33 9.54 55.03
CA ARG A 5 -35.90 10.76 55.65
C ARG A 5 -36.19 11.82 54.58
N VAL A 6 -37.47 12.14 54.52
CA VAL A 6 -38.12 13.25 53.82
C VAL A 6 -38.14 14.45 54.78
N TYR A 7 -37.93 15.67 54.26
CA TYR A 7 -38.60 16.86 54.78
C TYR A 7 -39.05 17.73 53.60
N ALA A 8 -40.34 18.07 53.63
CA ALA A 8 -41.04 18.93 52.70
C ALA A 8 -41.14 20.36 53.26
N GLY A 9 -41.27 21.37 52.39
CA GLY A 9 -41.98 22.60 52.76
C GLY A 9 -41.60 23.90 52.05
N SER A 10 -42.52 24.36 51.20
CA SER A 10 -42.94 25.76 50.92
C SER A 10 -42.14 26.69 49.99
N SER A 11 -42.69 26.82 48.76
CA SER A 11 -43.21 28.05 48.10
C SER A 11 -42.31 29.27 47.83
N GLY A 12 -42.25 29.67 46.56
CA GLY A 12 -41.92 31.03 46.14
C GLY A 12 -41.46 31.11 44.68
N SER A 13 -42.32 31.65 43.81
CA SER A 13 -42.09 31.98 42.39
C SER A 13 -40.89 32.92 42.17
N ASP A 14 -40.04 32.69 41.16
CA ASP A 14 -39.91 33.59 39.99
C ASP A 14 -38.97 33.03 38.90
N SER A 15 -39.29 33.40 37.67
CA SER A 15 -38.55 33.43 36.41
C SER A 15 -37.07 32.97 36.30
N GLY A 16 -36.79 32.17 35.26
CA GLY A 16 -35.45 32.10 34.64
C GLY A 16 -35.06 30.73 34.05
N ARG A 17 -35.24 30.54 32.73
CA ARG A 17 -34.63 29.43 31.98
C ARG A 17 -33.09 29.52 32.01
N PRO A 18 -32.33 28.42 32.18
CA PRO A 18 -30.93 28.36 31.75
C PRO A 18 -30.80 27.78 30.32
N PRO A 19 -29.72 28.12 29.58
CA PRO A 19 -29.68 27.99 28.13
C PRO A 19 -29.22 26.62 27.63
N ALA A 20 -29.77 26.25 26.47
CA ALA A 20 -29.45 25.08 25.69
C ALA A 20 -28.05 25.16 25.05
N GLY A 21 -27.48 23.97 24.82
CA GLY A 21 -26.09 23.74 24.42
C GLY A 21 -25.67 24.31 23.06
N GLY A 22 -24.36 24.54 22.97
CA GLY A 22 -23.69 25.04 21.77
C GLY A 22 -23.77 24.04 20.61
N GLY A 23 -24.52 24.43 19.58
CA GLY A 23 -24.55 23.76 18.29
C GLY A 23 -23.33 24.10 17.44
N LEU A 24 -22.62 23.06 16.98
CA LEU A 24 -21.68 23.14 15.86
C LEU A 24 -22.45 23.52 14.58
N ARG A 25 -22.10 24.68 14.02
CA ARG A 25 -22.68 25.26 12.79
C ARG A 25 -22.52 24.30 11.60
N ARG A 26 -23.62 23.71 11.13
CA ARG A 26 -23.75 23.14 9.77
C ARG A 26 -24.00 24.27 8.76
N ARG A 27 -23.21 24.34 7.67
CA ARG A 27 -23.50 25.19 6.51
C ARG A 27 -24.68 24.63 5.71
N PRO A 28 -25.56 25.47 5.13
CA PRO A 28 -26.73 24.98 4.39
C PRO A 28 -26.35 24.48 2.99
N ARG A 29 -26.84 23.28 2.64
CA ARG A 29 -26.81 22.72 1.28
C ARG A 29 -27.86 23.45 0.41
N ARG A 30 -27.44 23.92 -0.75
CA ARG A 30 -28.31 24.45 -1.81
C ARG A 30 -29.13 23.29 -2.41
N ARG A 31 -30.47 23.37 -2.33
CA ARG A 31 -31.40 22.46 -3.01
C ARG A 31 -31.53 22.89 -4.48
N THR A 32 -31.41 21.94 -5.40
CA THR A 32 -31.98 22.03 -6.74
C THR A 32 -32.86 20.82 -6.96
N SER A 33 -34.12 21.06 -7.27
CA SER A 33 -35.16 20.08 -7.60
C SER A 33 -35.24 19.85 -9.10
N SER A 34 -35.31 18.59 -9.55
CA SER A 34 -36.27 18.16 -10.59
C SER A 34 -36.31 16.63 -10.75
N ALA A 35 -37.52 16.09 -10.58
CA ALA A 35 -38.19 14.96 -11.26
C ALA A 35 -37.43 13.66 -11.61
N GLY A 36 -37.85 12.55 -10.98
CA GLY A 36 -38.69 11.50 -11.58
C GLY A 36 -38.16 10.64 -12.73
N SER A 37 -37.80 9.38 -12.37
CA SER A 37 -37.84 8.10 -13.12
C SER A 37 -37.53 8.07 -14.63
N ASP A 38 -36.44 7.39 -15.01
CA ASP A 38 -36.56 6.02 -15.52
C ASP A 38 -35.20 5.30 -15.65
N SER A 39 -35.31 4.00 -15.80
CA SER A 39 -34.39 2.93 -15.45
C SER A 39 -33.20 2.66 -16.40
N THR A 40 -32.31 1.80 -15.88
CA THR A 40 -31.44 0.83 -16.58
C THR A 40 -30.07 1.26 -17.13
N LEU A 41 -29.03 0.73 -16.46
CA LEU A 41 -27.95 -0.13 -16.96
C LEU A 41 -27.05 0.28 -18.15
N PHE A 42 -27.44 1.24 -18.99
CA PHE A 42 -26.52 1.90 -19.93
C PHE A 42 -25.54 2.82 -19.19
N ALA A 43 -25.94 3.38 -18.06
CA ALA A 43 -25.13 4.34 -17.30
C ALA A 43 -23.89 3.75 -16.60
N LEU A 44 -23.72 2.43 -16.46
CA LEU A 44 -22.55 1.87 -15.75
C LEU A 44 -21.43 1.42 -16.70
N ALA A 45 -21.77 0.84 -17.86
CA ALA A 45 -20.79 0.49 -18.90
C ALA A 45 -20.38 1.71 -19.74
N GLU A 46 -21.31 2.65 -19.98
CA GLU A 46 -21.00 3.95 -20.56
C GLU A 46 -20.23 4.83 -19.54
N SER A 47 -20.36 4.62 -18.23
CA SER A 47 -19.64 5.43 -17.23
C SER A 47 -18.14 5.26 -17.24
N THR A 48 -17.56 4.13 -17.66
CA THR A 48 -16.09 4.03 -17.69
C THR A 48 -15.53 4.81 -18.88
N ARG A 49 -16.22 4.75 -20.03
CA ARG A 49 -15.85 5.50 -21.24
C ARG A 49 -16.16 6.99 -21.11
N VAL A 50 -17.31 7.35 -20.52
CA VAL A 50 -17.75 8.72 -20.25
C VAL A 50 -17.05 9.31 -19.03
N ALA A 51 -16.71 8.54 -18.00
CA ALA A 51 -15.81 9.01 -16.93
C ALA A 51 -14.44 9.26 -17.51
N TRP A 52 -13.93 8.43 -18.42
CA TRP A 52 -12.66 8.70 -19.08
C TRP A 52 -12.71 9.85 -20.09
N GLU A 53 -13.81 10.04 -20.82
CA GLU A 53 -14.05 11.25 -21.61
C GLU A 53 -14.27 12.49 -20.74
N ARG A 54 -14.84 12.34 -19.54
CA ARG A 54 -14.97 13.41 -18.53
C ARG A 54 -13.65 13.70 -17.84
N VAL A 55 -12.79 12.72 -17.58
CA VAL A 55 -11.42 12.86 -17.06
C VAL A 55 -10.57 13.51 -18.14
N ARG A 56 -10.64 13.05 -19.40
CA ARG A 56 -10.00 13.72 -20.54
C ARG A 56 -10.54 15.14 -20.75
N ALA A 57 -11.84 15.37 -20.58
CA ALA A 57 -12.47 16.69 -20.67
C ALA A 57 -12.13 17.58 -19.46
N LEU A 58 -11.97 17.03 -18.25
CA LEU A 58 -11.54 17.71 -17.03
C LEU A 58 -10.07 18.10 -17.15
N TYR A 59 -9.20 17.18 -17.58
CA TYR A 59 -7.82 17.47 -18.00
C TYR A 59 -7.78 18.53 -19.11
N ALA A 60 -8.79 18.56 -19.98
CA ALA A 60 -8.93 19.54 -21.06
C ALA A 60 -9.71 20.81 -20.67
N ARG A 61 -10.27 20.96 -19.47
CA ARG A 61 -11.05 22.15 -19.08
C ARG A 61 -10.53 22.83 -17.82
N ASP A 62 -9.93 22.09 -16.90
CA ASP A 62 -9.45 22.62 -15.63
C ASP A 62 -7.94 22.91 -15.69
N ALA A 63 -7.59 24.19 -15.54
CA ALA A 63 -6.20 24.64 -15.57
C ALA A 63 -5.41 24.18 -14.33
N ALA A 64 -6.09 23.91 -13.21
CA ALA A 64 -5.48 23.48 -11.95
C ALA A 64 -5.08 21.99 -11.97
N THR A 65 -5.82 21.12 -12.66
CA THR A 65 -5.41 19.72 -12.89
C THR A 65 -4.28 19.61 -13.93
N ARG A 66 -4.09 20.61 -14.79
CA ARG A 66 -2.95 20.71 -15.75
C ARG A 66 -1.66 21.22 -15.14
N THR A 67 -1.71 21.83 -13.96
CA THR A 67 -0.51 22.13 -13.19
C THR A 67 -0.11 20.87 -12.44
N ALA A 68 0.92 20.18 -12.92
CA ALA A 68 1.71 19.38 -12.01
C ALA A 68 2.18 20.36 -10.93
N ASP A 69 1.72 20.19 -9.70
CA ASP A 69 2.23 20.98 -8.60
C ASP A 69 3.73 20.64 -8.49
N LEU A 70 4.56 21.57 -8.99
CA LEU A 70 6.00 21.42 -8.97
C LEU A 70 6.54 21.46 -7.53
N SER A 71 5.70 21.74 -6.52
CA SER A 71 6.08 21.59 -5.10
C SER A 71 6.45 20.14 -4.78
N ALA A 72 5.69 19.16 -5.29
CA ALA A 72 5.94 17.74 -5.10
C ALA A 72 7.21 17.29 -5.84
N VAL A 73 7.43 17.82 -7.06
CA VAL A 73 8.67 17.63 -7.82
C VAL A 73 9.85 18.24 -7.05
N ARG A 74 9.71 19.47 -6.54
CA ARG A 74 10.73 20.16 -5.76
C ARG A 74 11.03 19.43 -4.45
N GLN A 75 10.05 18.78 -3.81
CA GLN A 75 10.28 17.89 -2.68
C GLN A 75 11.08 16.64 -3.09
N GLY A 76 10.72 15.97 -4.19
CA GLY A 76 11.46 14.82 -4.72
C GLY A 76 12.93 15.16 -5.06
N TYR A 77 13.17 16.31 -5.69
CA TYR A 77 14.53 16.79 -5.99
C TYR A 77 15.27 17.35 -4.76
N ARG A 78 14.56 17.85 -3.73
CA ARG A 78 15.17 18.28 -2.45
C ARG A 78 15.73 17.11 -1.64
N PHE A 79 15.23 15.90 -1.85
CA PHE A 79 15.74 14.67 -1.23
C PHE A 79 16.95 14.07 -1.95
N ILE A 80 17.35 14.60 -3.10
CA ILE A 80 18.62 14.22 -3.73
C ILE A 80 19.73 14.93 -2.96
N ASP A 81 20.05 14.40 -1.79
CA ASP A 81 21.35 14.65 -1.17
C ASP A 81 22.39 13.95 -2.06
N PRO A 82 23.26 14.69 -2.77
CA PRO A 82 24.29 14.08 -3.61
C PRO A 82 25.21 13.14 -2.82
N LEU A 83 25.30 13.28 -1.49
CA LEU A 83 26.05 12.40 -0.59
C LEU A 83 25.27 11.15 -0.15
N ALA A 84 23.95 11.08 -0.41
CA ALA A 84 23.14 9.89 -0.14
C ALA A 84 23.18 8.86 -1.29
N SER A 85 23.57 9.29 -2.49
CA SER A 85 23.73 8.38 -3.64
C SER A 85 25.05 7.61 -3.52
N GLU A 86 24.97 6.28 -3.37
CA GLU A 86 26.15 5.41 -3.31
C GLU A 86 26.99 5.51 -4.59
N THR A 87 26.35 5.70 -5.75
CA THR A 87 27.03 5.87 -7.04
C THR A 87 27.82 7.17 -7.14
N VAL A 88 27.20 8.30 -6.75
CA VAL A 88 27.85 9.63 -6.79
C VAL A 88 28.96 9.71 -5.75
N THR A 89 28.70 9.20 -4.54
CA THR A 89 29.68 9.16 -3.45
C THR A 89 30.88 8.29 -3.82
N ASN A 90 30.67 7.11 -4.40
CA ASN A 90 31.77 6.24 -4.84
C ASN A 90 32.57 6.87 -5.99
N ALA A 91 31.91 7.53 -6.94
CA ALA A 91 32.59 8.24 -8.03
C ALA A 91 33.44 9.41 -7.51
N LEU A 92 32.90 10.22 -6.60
CA LEU A 92 33.62 11.32 -5.95
C LEU A 92 34.78 10.79 -5.08
N THR A 93 34.56 9.70 -4.34
CA THR A 93 35.59 9.06 -3.52
C THR A 93 36.70 8.48 -4.40
N ALA A 94 36.37 7.87 -5.53
CA ALA A 94 37.34 7.35 -6.50
C ALA A 94 38.14 8.49 -7.16
N LEU A 95 37.48 9.60 -7.52
CA LEU A 95 38.13 10.81 -8.04
C LEU A 95 39.08 11.44 -7.01
N LEU A 96 38.65 11.57 -5.75
CA LEU A 96 39.49 12.06 -4.66
C LEU A 96 40.66 11.12 -4.40
N ALA A 97 40.43 9.81 -4.38
CA ALA A 97 41.48 8.81 -4.21
C ALA A 97 42.47 8.83 -5.36
N ALA A 98 42.01 8.96 -6.61
CA ALA A 98 42.87 9.08 -7.79
C ALA A 98 43.68 10.37 -7.78
N PHE A 99 43.06 11.49 -7.37
CA PHE A 99 43.75 12.78 -7.21
C PHE A 99 44.81 12.70 -6.10
N LEU A 100 44.47 12.12 -4.94
CA LEU A 100 45.42 11.91 -3.84
C LEU A 100 46.56 10.97 -4.26
N LEU A 101 46.27 9.88 -4.97
CA LEU A 101 47.27 8.95 -5.49
C LEU A 101 48.19 9.63 -6.50
N TYR A 102 47.64 10.48 -7.37
CA TYR A 102 48.41 11.29 -8.31
C TYR A 102 49.35 12.25 -7.57
N GLN A 103 48.88 12.95 -6.54
CA GLN A 103 49.72 13.82 -5.72
C GLN A 103 50.81 13.04 -4.97
N LEU A 104 50.50 11.84 -4.46
CA LEU A 104 51.47 10.92 -3.84
C LEU A 104 52.56 10.47 -4.82
N VAL A 105 52.19 10.17 -6.06
CA VAL A 105 53.13 9.73 -7.11
C VAL A 105 53.96 10.92 -7.64
N ALA A 106 53.35 12.11 -7.75
CA ALA A 106 54.02 13.35 -8.11
C ALA A 106 55.05 13.77 -7.04
N ALA A 107 54.68 13.64 -5.76
CA ALA A 107 55.54 13.93 -4.62
C ALA A 107 56.51 12.78 -4.27
N ARG A 108 56.58 11.68 -5.05
CA ARG A 108 57.32 10.46 -4.66
C ARG A 108 58.80 10.67 -4.34
N ARG A 109 59.45 11.65 -4.98
CA ARG A 109 60.87 11.97 -4.77
C ARG A 109 61.10 12.86 -3.54
N GLU A 110 60.08 13.60 -3.12
CA GLU A 110 60.10 14.44 -1.91
C GLU A 110 59.65 13.63 -0.68
N LEU A 111 58.68 12.73 -0.84
CA LEU A 111 58.16 11.86 0.22
C LEU A 111 59.24 10.94 0.84
N LEU A 112 60.17 10.43 0.03
CA LEU A 112 61.30 9.61 0.50
C LEU A 112 62.36 10.41 1.27
N ARG A 113 62.51 11.72 0.98
CA ARG A 113 63.39 12.62 1.74
C ARG A 113 62.70 13.15 3.01
N PHE A 114 61.39 13.37 2.93
CA PHE A 114 60.51 13.78 4.02
C PHE A 114 60.42 12.73 5.13
N LEU A 115 60.35 11.44 4.78
CA LEU A 115 60.35 10.32 5.74
C LEU A 115 61.68 10.18 6.52
N GLN A 116 62.78 10.76 6.02
CA GLN A 116 64.08 10.78 6.71
C GLN A 116 64.29 12.03 7.59
N GLN A 117 63.40 13.03 7.51
CA GLN A 117 63.45 14.29 8.26
C GLN A 117 62.16 14.52 9.07
N LEU A 118 61.64 13.49 9.74
CA LEU A 118 60.43 13.57 10.55
C LEU A 118 60.62 14.48 11.78
N GLY A 119 60.54 15.79 11.54
CA GLY A 119 60.18 16.85 12.46
C GLY A 119 58.74 17.32 12.17
N PRO A 120 58.34 18.53 12.62
CA PRO A 120 56.94 18.96 12.84
C PRO A 120 55.95 18.96 11.65
N GLU A 121 56.32 18.49 10.47
CA GLU A 121 55.41 18.30 9.32
C GLU A 121 54.62 16.97 9.35
N SER A 122 54.80 16.15 10.39
CA SER A 122 53.92 15.00 10.71
C SER A 122 52.47 15.40 11.06
N VAL A 123 52.21 16.70 11.26
CA VAL A 123 50.89 17.25 11.61
C VAL A 123 49.93 17.20 10.43
N GLU A 124 50.37 17.48 9.20
CA GLU A 124 49.49 17.47 8.02
C GLU A 124 48.99 16.06 7.67
N LEU A 125 49.89 15.06 7.72
CA LEU A 125 49.52 13.66 7.50
C LEU A 125 48.57 13.14 8.59
N ALA A 126 48.79 13.54 9.84
CA ALA A 126 47.89 13.22 10.95
C ALA A 126 46.52 13.89 10.75
N LEU A 127 46.46 15.14 10.32
CA LEU A 127 45.20 15.85 10.02
C LEU A 127 44.43 15.22 8.87
N VAL A 128 45.11 14.80 7.80
CA VAL A 128 44.47 14.07 6.68
C VAL A 128 43.94 12.72 7.14
N ALA A 129 44.70 11.96 7.93
CA ALA A 129 44.24 10.70 8.50
C ALA A 129 43.03 10.90 9.44
N LEU A 130 43.03 11.97 10.25
CA LEU A 130 41.92 12.32 11.13
C LEU A 130 40.69 12.76 10.34
N LEU A 131 40.86 13.50 9.24
CA LEU A 131 39.78 13.87 8.33
C LEU A 131 39.20 12.64 7.63
N LEU A 132 40.05 11.73 7.13
CA LEU A 132 39.59 10.48 6.52
C LEU A 132 38.86 9.60 7.54
N LEU A 133 39.35 9.52 8.77
CA LEU A 133 38.67 8.83 9.86
C LEU A 133 37.34 9.51 10.20
N ALA A 134 37.30 10.85 10.29
CA ALA A 134 36.08 11.61 10.54
C ALA A 134 35.05 11.41 9.43
N VAL A 135 35.46 11.44 8.16
CA VAL A 135 34.60 11.13 7.00
C VAL A 135 34.14 9.67 7.04
N ARG A 136 35.00 8.72 7.39
CA ARG A 136 34.66 7.29 7.52
C ARG A 136 33.65 7.06 8.64
N VAL A 137 33.84 7.70 9.79
CA VAL A 137 32.95 7.63 10.95
C VAL A 137 31.62 8.33 10.62
N ALA A 138 31.65 9.54 10.05
CA ALA A 138 30.46 10.26 9.60
C ALA A 138 29.68 9.41 8.58
N TYR A 139 30.35 8.83 7.58
CA TYR A 139 29.74 7.92 6.62
C TYR A 139 29.15 6.68 7.31
N GLY A 140 29.86 6.04 8.25
CA GLY A 140 29.34 4.89 8.98
C GLY A 140 28.14 5.21 9.89
N LEU A 141 28.06 6.45 10.39
CA LEU A 141 26.95 6.94 11.20
C LEU A 141 25.73 7.34 10.35
N HIS A 142 25.96 7.87 9.13
CA HIS A 142 24.91 8.33 8.21
C HIS A 142 24.51 7.28 7.15
N LYS A 143 25.28 6.20 6.97
CA LYS A 143 24.95 5.15 6.01
C LYS A 143 23.62 4.51 6.40
N HIS A 144 22.63 4.67 5.51
CA HIS A 144 21.38 3.92 5.61
C HIS A 144 21.68 2.42 5.61
N ARG A 145 21.09 1.72 6.57
CA ARG A 145 21.22 0.28 6.68
C ARG A 145 20.40 -0.35 5.57
N ARG A 146 20.92 -1.43 5.00
CA ARG A 146 20.18 -2.21 4.01
C ARG A 146 18.93 -2.80 4.66
N VAL A 147 17.80 -2.69 3.99
CA VAL A 147 16.56 -3.35 4.39
C VAL A 147 16.33 -4.51 3.43
N LEU A 148 16.51 -5.71 3.95
CA LEU A 148 16.50 -6.94 3.19
C LEU A 148 15.15 -7.62 3.38
N CYS A 149 14.50 -8.04 2.29
CA CYS A 149 13.43 -9.03 2.35
C CYS A 149 14.07 -10.41 2.25
N VAL A 150 14.08 -11.12 3.38
CA VAL A 150 14.68 -12.45 3.49
C VAL A 150 13.78 -13.47 2.81
N ASP A 151 12.50 -13.45 3.16
CA ASP A 151 11.49 -14.36 2.61
C ASP A 151 10.10 -13.75 2.80
N PHE A 152 9.13 -14.28 2.07
CA PHE A 152 7.72 -14.04 2.31
C PHE A 152 6.89 -15.26 1.91
N VAL A 153 5.76 -15.41 2.56
CA VAL A 153 4.78 -16.47 2.33
C VAL A 153 3.43 -15.83 2.09
N THR A 154 2.67 -16.36 1.13
CA THR A 154 1.27 -16.00 0.95
C THR A 154 0.37 -17.19 1.20
N TYR A 155 -0.75 -16.95 1.88
CA TYR A 155 -1.69 -17.99 2.27
C TYR A 155 -2.36 -18.63 1.06
N LYS A 156 -2.38 -19.96 1.00
CA LYS A 156 -3.10 -20.74 -0.01
C LYS A 156 -4.34 -21.39 0.62
N PRO A 157 -5.55 -20.91 0.30
CA PRO A 157 -6.77 -21.50 0.85
C PRO A 157 -6.91 -22.97 0.41
N PRO A 158 -7.35 -23.88 1.30
CA PRO A 158 -7.66 -25.25 0.93
C PRO A 158 -8.88 -25.31 -0.01
N PRO A 159 -9.00 -26.33 -0.88
CA PRO A 159 -10.06 -26.41 -1.89
C PRO A 159 -11.50 -26.29 -1.37
N ARG A 160 -11.76 -26.72 -0.13
CA ARG A 160 -13.07 -26.59 0.51
C ARG A 160 -13.55 -25.14 0.65
N LEU A 161 -12.62 -24.18 0.72
CA LEU A 161 -12.90 -22.75 0.80
C LEU A 161 -13.04 -22.09 -0.58
N TYR A 162 -12.87 -22.84 -1.68
CA TYR A 162 -13.05 -22.28 -3.01
C TYR A 162 -14.52 -21.96 -3.27
N THR A 163 -14.72 -20.79 -3.85
CA THR A 163 -16.02 -20.21 -4.12
C THR A 163 -16.02 -19.70 -5.56
N SER A 164 -16.75 -20.41 -6.42
CA SER A 164 -17.03 -19.96 -7.77
C SER A 164 -18.02 -18.79 -7.77
N THR A 165 -18.17 -18.14 -8.92
CA THR A 165 -19.20 -17.11 -9.08
C THR A 165 -20.59 -17.66 -8.77
N GLU A 166 -20.90 -18.85 -9.26
CA GLU A 166 -22.18 -19.53 -9.02
C GLU A 166 -22.40 -19.85 -7.54
N LYS A 167 -21.39 -20.45 -6.88
CA LYS A 167 -21.46 -20.78 -5.45
C LYS A 167 -21.61 -19.53 -4.58
N PHE A 168 -20.96 -18.42 -4.92
CA PHE A 168 -21.16 -17.15 -4.20
C PHE A 168 -22.60 -16.63 -4.31
N LEU A 169 -23.21 -16.75 -5.49
CA LEU A 169 -24.61 -16.34 -5.69
C LEU A 169 -25.58 -17.28 -4.97
N GLU A 170 -25.28 -18.57 -4.90
CA GLU A 170 -26.02 -19.53 -4.09
C GLU A 170 -25.96 -19.16 -2.60
N LEU A 171 -24.77 -18.97 -2.05
CA LEU A 171 -24.57 -18.54 -0.66
C LEU A 171 -25.29 -17.22 -0.36
N SER A 172 -25.25 -16.27 -1.30
CA SER A 172 -25.98 -15.01 -1.18
C SER A 172 -27.50 -15.23 -1.09
N ARG A 173 -28.07 -16.13 -1.91
CA ARG A 173 -29.50 -16.48 -1.82
C ARG A 173 -29.82 -17.19 -0.50
N GLN A 174 -28.96 -18.12 -0.06
CA GLN A 174 -29.12 -18.85 1.19
C GLN A 174 -29.08 -17.94 2.43
N ALA A 175 -28.39 -16.80 2.37
CA ALA A 175 -28.42 -15.80 3.43
C ALA A 175 -29.84 -15.24 3.69
N GLY A 176 -30.75 -15.34 2.71
CA GLY A 176 -32.19 -15.04 2.89
C GLY A 176 -32.54 -13.55 3.04
N VAL A 177 -31.59 -12.64 2.77
CA VAL A 177 -31.74 -11.18 2.98
C VAL A 177 -31.74 -10.35 1.70
N PHE A 178 -31.35 -10.94 0.58
CA PHE A 178 -31.23 -10.27 -0.71
C PHE A 178 -32.40 -10.64 -1.61
N ASP A 179 -33.01 -9.64 -2.25
CA ASP A 179 -34.03 -9.88 -3.26
C ASP A 179 -33.34 -10.19 -4.61
N ASP A 180 -34.13 -10.60 -5.61
CA ASP A 180 -33.62 -10.89 -6.96
C ASP A 180 -32.86 -9.71 -7.57
N GLU A 181 -33.22 -8.46 -7.23
CA GLU A 181 -32.52 -7.27 -7.71
C GLU A 181 -31.07 -7.20 -7.19
N GLU A 182 -30.83 -7.44 -5.89
CA GLU A 182 -29.50 -7.43 -5.31
C GLU A 182 -28.65 -8.61 -5.80
N ILE A 183 -29.25 -9.80 -5.94
CA ILE A 183 -28.57 -10.97 -6.49
C ILE A 183 -28.14 -10.71 -7.93
N GLU A 184 -29.04 -10.18 -8.77
CA GLU A 184 -28.75 -9.85 -10.16
C GLU A 184 -27.70 -8.74 -10.28
N PHE A 185 -27.71 -7.75 -9.37
CA PHE A 185 -26.66 -6.74 -9.30
C PHE A 185 -25.29 -7.38 -8.99
N GLN A 186 -25.21 -8.24 -7.97
CA GLN A 186 -23.97 -8.92 -7.61
C GLN A 186 -23.46 -9.81 -8.75
N ARG A 187 -24.35 -10.55 -9.42
CA ARG A 187 -24.02 -11.36 -10.61
C ARG A 187 -23.39 -10.50 -11.71
N LYS A 188 -24.03 -9.40 -12.10
CA LYS A 188 -23.51 -8.47 -13.13
C LYS A 188 -22.13 -7.89 -12.78
N VAL A 189 -21.87 -7.65 -11.50
CA VAL A 189 -20.57 -7.15 -11.03
C VAL A 189 -19.52 -8.26 -11.11
N LEU A 190 -19.84 -9.48 -10.68
CA LEU A 190 -18.93 -10.63 -10.72
C LEU A 190 -18.53 -10.98 -12.15
N ASP A 191 -19.47 -10.99 -13.11
CA ASP A 191 -19.22 -11.24 -14.54
C ASP A 191 -18.14 -10.32 -15.14
N ARG A 192 -17.97 -9.13 -14.56
CA ARG A 192 -17.03 -8.09 -15.04
C ARG A 192 -15.85 -7.86 -14.10
N SER A 193 -15.81 -8.58 -12.98
CA SER A 193 -14.85 -8.33 -11.89
C SER A 193 -13.42 -8.77 -12.21
N GLY A 194 -13.28 -9.74 -13.12
CA GLY A 194 -12.02 -10.39 -13.45
C GLY A 194 -11.62 -11.51 -12.49
N LEU A 195 -12.49 -11.87 -11.53
CA LEU A 195 -12.28 -13.00 -10.63
C LEU A 195 -12.62 -14.32 -11.34
N GLY A 196 -11.85 -15.36 -11.06
CA GLY A 196 -12.11 -16.72 -11.54
C GLY A 196 -12.83 -17.57 -10.49
N ASP A 197 -13.15 -18.81 -10.86
CA ASP A 197 -13.99 -19.69 -10.05
C ASP A 197 -13.29 -20.38 -8.87
N ARG A 198 -12.00 -20.10 -8.67
CA ARG A 198 -11.19 -20.68 -7.60
C ARG A 198 -10.77 -19.66 -6.52
N THR A 199 -11.41 -18.49 -6.50
CA THR A 199 -11.26 -17.54 -5.39
C THR A 199 -11.84 -18.11 -4.09
N SER A 200 -11.60 -17.49 -2.94
CA SER A 200 -11.94 -18.10 -1.64
C SER A 200 -12.59 -17.16 -0.64
N PHE A 201 -13.53 -17.70 0.12
CA PHE A 201 -14.15 -17.07 1.27
C PHE A 201 -13.84 -17.83 2.57
N PRO A 202 -13.92 -17.18 3.75
CA PRO A 202 -13.78 -17.84 5.04
C PRO A 202 -14.84 -18.92 5.25
N GLU A 203 -14.54 -19.86 6.16
CA GLU A 203 -15.46 -20.94 6.53
C GLU A 203 -16.84 -20.42 6.97
N ALA A 204 -16.86 -19.34 7.75
CA ALA A 204 -18.09 -18.76 8.25
C ALA A 204 -19.06 -18.39 7.12
N MET A 205 -18.56 -17.77 6.07
CA MET A 205 -19.39 -17.31 4.94
C MET A 205 -19.95 -18.48 4.10
N HIS A 206 -19.42 -19.70 4.25
CA HIS A 206 -19.97 -20.90 3.63
C HIS A 206 -21.18 -21.48 4.37
N ARG A 207 -21.50 -20.96 5.56
CA ARG A 207 -22.67 -21.33 6.38
C ARG A 207 -23.76 -20.26 6.26
N ALA A 208 -23.97 -19.75 5.05
CA ALA A 208 -24.82 -18.60 4.81
C ALA A 208 -26.29 -18.87 5.18
N GLU A 209 -26.75 -20.12 5.08
CA GLU A 209 -28.08 -20.56 5.51
C GLU A 209 -28.36 -20.31 7.00
N GLU A 210 -27.33 -20.33 7.86
CA GLU A 210 -27.47 -20.01 9.28
C GLU A 210 -27.87 -18.54 9.50
N ILE A 211 -27.55 -17.65 8.54
CA ILE A 211 -27.98 -16.24 8.58
C ILE A 211 -29.50 -16.15 8.46
N ALA A 212 -30.09 -16.85 7.49
CA ALA A 212 -31.53 -16.88 7.29
C ALA A 212 -32.24 -17.51 8.50
N LEU A 213 -31.74 -18.64 9.00
CA LEU A 213 -32.29 -19.32 10.18
C LEU A 213 -32.25 -18.45 11.45
N ALA A 214 -31.25 -17.56 11.57
CA ALA A 214 -31.11 -16.62 12.68
C ALA A 214 -31.83 -15.28 12.46
N GLY A 215 -32.76 -15.20 11.49
CA GLY A 215 -33.57 -14.01 11.24
C GLY A 215 -32.87 -12.91 10.43
N GLY A 216 -31.83 -13.24 9.66
CA GLY A 216 -31.24 -12.37 8.64
C GLY A 216 -30.23 -11.33 9.13
N ASN A 217 -29.99 -11.20 10.43
CA ASN A 217 -29.08 -10.16 10.96
C ASN A 217 -27.57 -10.52 10.87
N GLY A 218 -27.24 -11.75 10.48
CA GLY A 218 -25.87 -12.23 10.33
C GLY A 218 -25.14 -12.58 11.64
N ALA A 219 -25.71 -12.34 12.82
CA ALA A 219 -25.00 -12.51 14.10
C ALA A 219 -24.55 -13.96 14.38
N ALA A 220 -25.25 -14.96 13.84
CA ALA A 220 -24.86 -16.36 13.93
C ALA A 220 -23.50 -16.65 13.24
N VAL A 221 -23.21 -15.92 12.17
CA VAL A 221 -22.07 -16.19 11.28
C VAL A 221 -21.03 -15.06 11.30
N LEU A 222 -21.45 -13.81 11.16
CA LEU A 222 -20.61 -12.62 11.00
C LEU A 222 -20.18 -12.02 12.35
N ASN A 223 -19.81 -12.87 13.30
CA ASN A 223 -19.46 -12.49 14.67
C ASN A 223 -17.95 -12.49 14.96
N MET A 224 -17.59 -11.99 16.14
CA MET A 224 -16.20 -11.87 16.59
C MET A 224 -15.48 -13.23 16.69
N TYR A 225 -16.20 -14.29 17.06
CA TYR A 225 -15.61 -15.62 17.20
C TYR A 225 -15.15 -16.15 15.84
N ASN A 226 -16.04 -16.14 14.85
CA ASN A 226 -15.71 -16.59 13.50
C ASN A 226 -14.65 -15.70 12.83
N ALA A 227 -14.68 -14.39 13.09
CA ALA A 227 -13.64 -13.48 12.62
C ALA A 227 -12.26 -13.79 13.21
N ARG A 228 -12.19 -14.16 14.50
CA ARG A 228 -10.95 -14.66 15.11
C ARG A 228 -10.48 -15.94 14.44
N LEU A 229 -11.37 -16.90 14.17
CA LEU A 229 -11.01 -18.14 13.48
C LEU A 229 -10.42 -17.88 12.09
N GLU A 230 -11.01 -16.96 11.30
CA GLU A 230 -10.44 -16.55 10.01
C GLU A 230 -9.02 -15.98 10.19
N ALA A 231 -8.85 -15.04 11.12
CA ALA A 231 -7.57 -14.40 11.38
C ALA A 231 -6.50 -15.41 11.83
N GLU A 232 -6.82 -16.29 12.78
CA GLU A 232 -5.94 -17.35 13.25
C GLU A 232 -5.55 -18.29 12.11
N GLN A 233 -6.53 -18.74 11.31
CA GLN A 233 -6.29 -19.64 10.19
C GLN A 233 -5.29 -19.05 9.20
N VAL A 234 -5.50 -17.82 8.73
CA VAL A 234 -4.65 -17.25 7.67
C VAL A 234 -3.30 -16.76 8.20
N MET A 235 -3.28 -16.15 9.39
CA MET A 235 -2.04 -15.61 9.97
C MET A 235 -1.13 -16.72 10.45
N PHE A 236 -1.64 -17.71 11.21
CA PHE A 236 -0.78 -18.75 11.76
C PHE A 236 -0.28 -19.70 10.67
N SER A 237 -1.11 -20.05 9.68
CA SER A 237 -0.63 -20.86 8.55
C SER A 237 0.53 -20.18 7.81
N SER A 238 0.40 -18.87 7.53
CA SER A 238 1.45 -18.11 6.82
C SER A 238 2.72 -17.94 7.66
N LEU A 239 2.57 -17.72 8.98
CA LEU A 239 3.70 -17.56 9.90
C LEU A 239 4.41 -18.89 10.18
N ASP A 240 3.67 -19.98 10.39
CA ASP A 240 4.22 -21.32 10.60
C ASP A 240 5.09 -21.71 9.41
N GLU A 241 4.60 -21.49 8.18
CA GLU A 241 5.36 -21.74 6.96
C GLU A 241 6.57 -20.82 6.81
N LEU A 242 6.43 -19.52 7.13
CA LEU A 242 7.54 -18.55 7.07
C LEU A 242 8.65 -18.93 8.06
N PHE A 243 8.31 -19.26 9.30
CA PHE A 243 9.27 -19.66 10.33
C PHE A 243 9.93 -21.00 10.00
N ALA A 244 9.15 -21.99 9.54
CA ALA A 244 9.68 -23.29 9.13
C ALA A 244 10.66 -23.18 7.95
N ARG A 245 10.32 -22.42 6.89
CA ARG A 245 11.20 -22.22 5.71
C ARG A 245 12.52 -21.55 6.03
N ASN A 246 12.55 -20.73 7.08
CA ASN A 246 13.72 -19.93 7.45
C ASN A 246 14.47 -20.47 8.67
N GLU A 247 13.99 -21.57 9.26
CA GLU A 247 14.51 -22.18 10.48
C GLU A 247 14.58 -21.17 11.65
N LEU A 248 13.50 -20.40 11.83
CA LEU A 248 13.42 -19.36 12.86
C LEU A 248 12.60 -19.81 14.06
N ASP A 249 13.09 -19.49 15.26
CA ASP A 249 12.32 -19.58 16.49
C ASP A 249 11.71 -18.21 16.82
N ALA A 250 10.40 -18.09 16.58
CA ALA A 250 9.64 -16.87 16.86
C ALA A 250 9.76 -16.35 18.30
N ARG A 251 10.15 -17.22 19.27
CA ARG A 251 10.37 -16.83 20.67
C ARG A 251 11.55 -15.87 20.82
N CYS A 252 12.61 -16.03 20.04
CA CYS A 252 13.84 -15.24 20.16
C CYS A 252 14.25 -14.46 18.91
N ASP A 253 13.95 -14.96 17.71
CA ASP A 253 14.50 -14.44 16.46
C ASP A 253 13.78 -13.22 15.88
N VAL A 254 12.55 -12.93 16.31
CA VAL A 254 11.75 -11.81 15.81
C VAL A 254 11.77 -10.66 16.82
N ASP A 255 12.23 -9.49 16.40
CA ASP A 255 12.36 -8.30 17.25
C ASP A 255 11.20 -7.32 17.09
N ILE A 256 10.62 -7.28 15.90
CA ILE A 256 9.55 -6.36 15.50
C ILE A 256 8.46 -7.16 14.79
N LEU A 257 7.21 -6.91 15.16
CA LEU A 257 6.03 -7.49 14.52
C LEU A 257 5.07 -6.37 14.11
N ILE A 258 4.78 -6.27 12.82
CA ILE A 258 3.82 -5.32 12.27
C ILE A 258 2.67 -6.10 11.66
N VAL A 259 1.47 -5.93 12.19
CA VAL A 259 0.25 -6.54 11.65
C VAL A 259 -0.59 -5.45 11.03
N ASN A 260 -1.08 -5.65 9.81
CA ASN A 260 -2.09 -4.79 9.22
C ASN A 260 -3.34 -5.59 8.83
N CYS A 261 -4.49 -5.08 9.29
CA CYS A 261 -5.84 -5.53 8.96
C CYS A 261 -6.78 -4.34 9.16
N SER A 262 -7.55 -3.96 8.14
CA SER A 262 -8.25 -2.68 8.16
C SER A 262 -9.54 -2.72 8.96
N LEU A 263 -10.37 -3.75 8.73
CA LEU A 263 -11.76 -3.80 9.17
C LEU A 263 -12.04 -4.79 10.31
N PHE A 264 -11.00 -5.46 10.83
CA PHE A 264 -11.09 -6.27 12.04
C PHE A 264 -9.98 -5.89 13.02
N ASN A 265 -10.37 -5.17 14.05
CA ASN A 265 -9.51 -4.58 15.07
C ASN A 265 -9.99 -4.96 16.48
N PRO A 266 -9.85 -6.24 16.88
CA PRO A 266 -10.32 -6.72 18.17
C PRO A 266 -9.46 -6.18 19.32
N THR A 267 -9.99 -6.27 20.54
CA THR A 267 -9.23 -6.14 21.78
C THR A 267 -9.22 -7.51 22.49
N PRO A 268 -8.05 -8.12 22.78
CA PRO A 268 -6.69 -7.68 22.43
C PRO A 268 -6.43 -7.70 20.91
N SER A 269 -5.41 -6.96 20.46
CA SER A 269 -5.06 -6.78 19.04
C SER A 269 -4.59 -8.07 18.36
N LEU A 270 -4.58 -8.08 17.02
CA LEU A 270 -4.08 -9.22 16.23
C LEU A 270 -2.58 -9.44 16.45
N SER A 271 -1.81 -8.38 16.65
CA SER A 271 -0.39 -8.50 17.03
C SER A 271 -0.22 -9.19 18.39
N ALA A 272 -1.06 -8.90 19.37
CA ALA A 272 -1.03 -9.57 20.68
C ALA A 272 -1.45 -11.05 20.56
N MET A 273 -2.40 -11.37 19.68
CA MET A 273 -2.80 -12.75 19.37
C MET A 273 -1.60 -13.57 18.85
N ILE A 274 -0.81 -13.01 17.93
CA ILE A 274 0.41 -13.65 17.40
C ILE A 274 1.47 -13.79 18.51
N VAL A 275 1.74 -12.74 19.28
CA VAL A 275 2.71 -12.79 20.41
C VAL A 275 2.35 -13.91 21.39
N ASN A 276 1.07 -14.03 21.74
CA ASN A 276 0.58 -15.08 22.62
C ASN A 276 0.73 -16.48 22.01
N ARG A 277 0.38 -16.65 20.73
CA ARG A 277 0.44 -17.95 20.02
C ARG A 277 1.85 -18.51 19.91
N TYR A 278 2.84 -17.64 19.64
CA TYR A 278 4.23 -18.03 19.43
C TYR A 278 5.12 -17.86 20.65
N ARG A 279 4.56 -17.39 21.78
CA ARG A 279 5.30 -17.11 23.02
C ARG A 279 6.53 -16.22 22.77
N MET A 280 6.32 -15.18 21.96
CA MET A 280 7.39 -14.25 21.58
C MET A 280 7.98 -13.56 22.80
N LYS A 281 9.27 -13.21 22.74
CA LYS A 281 9.98 -12.53 23.84
C LYS A 281 9.25 -11.26 24.32
N PRO A 282 9.33 -10.92 25.63
CA PRO A 282 8.70 -9.72 26.18
C PRO A 282 9.18 -8.40 25.56
N SER A 283 10.36 -8.39 24.94
CA SER A 283 10.95 -7.22 24.29
C SER A 283 10.51 -6.99 22.84
N VAL A 284 9.65 -7.86 22.28
CA VAL A 284 9.14 -7.71 20.92
C VAL A 284 8.35 -6.41 20.78
N ARG A 285 8.65 -5.63 19.74
CA ARG A 285 7.92 -4.39 19.44
C ARG A 285 6.79 -4.70 18.49
N THR A 286 5.55 -4.49 18.92
CA THR A 286 4.37 -4.80 18.10
C THR A 286 3.65 -3.55 17.63
N TYR A 287 3.20 -3.55 16.37
CA TYR A 287 2.37 -2.50 15.79
C TYR A 287 1.16 -3.14 15.10
N ASN A 288 -0.05 -2.65 15.40
CA ASN A 288 -1.29 -3.09 14.77
C ASN A 288 -1.90 -1.93 13.97
N LEU A 289 -1.85 -2.05 12.65
CA LEU A 289 -2.23 -1.05 11.67
C LEU A 289 -3.65 -1.33 11.15
N SER A 290 -4.58 -0.38 11.30
CA SER A 290 -5.98 -0.51 10.86
C SER A 290 -6.47 0.71 10.06
N GLY A 291 -7.63 0.58 9.41
CA GLY A 291 -8.30 1.69 8.70
C GLY A 291 -7.58 2.27 7.47
N MET A 292 -6.54 1.62 6.96
CA MET A 292 -5.72 2.12 5.84
C MET A 292 -6.03 1.46 4.49
N GLY A 293 -6.86 0.41 4.48
CA GLY A 293 -7.30 -0.31 3.29
C GLY A 293 -6.16 -1.05 2.59
N CYS A 294 -6.33 -1.31 1.30
CA CYS A 294 -5.43 -2.16 0.54
C CYS A 294 -4.00 -1.62 0.38
N SER A 295 -3.75 -0.34 0.68
CA SER A 295 -2.39 0.23 0.67
C SER A 295 -1.57 -0.09 1.93
N ALA A 296 -2.19 -0.72 2.95
CA ALA A 296 -1.58 -0.96 4.25
C ALA A 296 -0.32 -1.85 4.18
N GLY A 297 -0.20 -2.72 3.18
CA GLY A 297 0.98 -3.56 2.98
C GLY A 297 2.24 -2.74 2.71
N VAL A 298 2.16 -1.77 1.79
CA VAL A 298 3.27 -0.84 1.50
C VAL A 298 3.54 0.10 2.69
N ILE A 299 2.49 0.52 3.40
CA ILE A 299 2.63 1.35 4.61
C ILE A 299 3.38 0.57 5.71
N ALA A 300 3.10 -0.72 5.87
CA ALA A 300 3.80 -1.56 6.82
C ALA A 300 5.28 -1.74 6.43
N VAL A 301 5.60 -1.84 5.14
CA VAL A 301 6.99 -1.85 4.64
C VAL A 301 7.71 -0.54 4.96
N ASP A 302 7.04 0.61 4.77
CA ASP A 302 7.60 1.92 5.12
C ASP A 302 7.92 2.03 6.61
N LEU A 303 6.98 1.63 7.47
CA LEU A 303 7.18 1.61 8.92
C LEU A 303 8.32 0.65 9.30
N ALA A 304 8.37 -0.55 8.70
CA ALA A 304 9.44 -1.50 8.95
C ALA A 304 10.80 -0.95 8.53
N LYS A 305 10.88 -0.27 7.38
CA LYS A 305 12.09 0.41 6.91
C LYS A 305 12.60 1.38 7.97
N ASP A 306 11.74 2.27 8.47
CA ASP A 306 12.13 3.25 9.50
C ASP A 306 12.60 2.58 10.80
N LEU A 307 11.89 1.53 11.25
CA LEU A 307 12.29 0.79 12.45
C LEU A 307 13.61 0.03 12.26
N LEU A 308 13.87 -0.50 11.06
CA LEU A 308 15.14 -1.14 10.70
C LEU A 308 16.28 -0.12 10.52
N GLN A 309 15.97 1.14 10.21
CA GLN A 309 16.96 2.23 10.30
C GLN A 309 17.22 2.63 11.76
N ALA A 310 16.22 2.59 12.63
CA ALA A 310 16.36 2.94 14.04
C ALA A 310 17.14 1.87 14.83
N HIS A 311 16.82 0.59 14.64
CA HIS A 311 17.38 -0.53 15.41
C HIS A 311 18.43 -1.31 14.61
N ARG A 312 19.54 -1.72 15.24
CA ARG A 312 20.63 -2.49 14.59
C ARG A 312 20.44 -3.99 14.80
N ASN A 313 20.77 -4.77 13.77
CA ASN A 313 20.85 -6.23 13.84
C ASN A 313 19.53 -6.90 14.28
N VAL A 314 18.40 -6.44 13.74
CA VAL A 314 17.07 -6.91 14.09
C VAL A 314 16.33 -7.51 12.90
N ARG A 315 15.37 -8.40 13.19
CA ARG A 315 14.40 -8.93 12.22
C ARG A 315 13.01 -8.38 12.49
N CYS A 316 12.31 -8.04 11.41
CA CYS A 316 10.94 -7.54 11.43
C CYS A 316 10.05 -8.48 10.64
N VAL A 317 8.94 -8.92 11.23
CA VAL A 317 7.89 -9.68 10.53
C VAL A 317 6.71 -8.76 10.26
N ILE A 318 6.28 -8.68 9.01
CA ILE A 318 5.04 -8.02 8.62
C ILE A 318 4.00 -9.09 8.32
N VAL A 319 2.80 -8.94 8.87
CA VAL A 319 1.62 -9.77 8.53
C VAL A 319 0.56 -8.86 7.93
N SER A 320 0.24 -9.07 6.66
CA SER A 320 -0.78 -8.32 5.91
C SER A 320 -1.96 -9.24 5.64
N THR A 321 -3.16 -8.84 6.05
CA THR A 321 -4.40 -9.59 5.78
C THR A 321 -5.59 -8.65 5.87
N GLU A 322 -6.74 -9.09 5.38
CA GLU A 322 -8.00 -8.43 5.62
C GLU A 322 -9.02 -9.48 6.03
N ASN A 323 -9.64 -9.25 7.18
CA ASN A 323 -10.70 -10.11 7.67
C ASN A 323 -12.01 -9.70 7.03
N ILE A 324 -12.64 -10.64 6.32
CA ILE A 324 -13.87 -10.35 5.59
C ILE A 324 -15.11 -10.94 6.25
N THR A 325 -14.97 -11.83 7.24
CA THR A 325 -16.10 -12.46 7.95
C THR A 325 -17.10 -11.46 8.50
N GLN A 326 -16.67 -10.37 9.17
CA GLN A 326 -17.62 -9.40 9.75
C GLN A 326 -18.06 -8.29 8.80
N ASN A 327 -17.56 -8.33 7.56
CA ASN A 327 -17.70 -7.28 6.57
C ASN A 327 -18.52 -7.74 5.36
N TRP A 328 -19.20 -8.89 5.44
CA TRP A 328 -20.28 -9.19 4.50
C TRP A 328 -21.41 -8.18 4.72
N TYR A 329 -21.64 -7.32 3.75
CA TYR A 329 -22.74 -6.38 3.81
C TYR A 329 -24.05 -7.08 3.46
N LEU A 330 -24.97 -7.13 4.43
CA LEU A 330 -26.29 -7.79 4.31
C LEU A 330 -27.44 -6.81 3.96
N GLY A 331 -27.12 -5.58 3.59
CA GLY A 331 -28.12 -4.58 3.19
C GLY A 331 -28.29 -4.45 1.68
N LYS A 332 -29.09 -3.47 1.25
CA LYS A 332 -29.51 -3.30 -0.15
C LYS A 332 -28.79 -2.20 -0.92
N GLN A 333 -27.89 -1.44 -0.28
CA GLN A 333 -27.18 -0.35 -0.96
C GLN A 333 -26.12 -0.89 -1.94
N LYS A 334 -26.34 -0.66 -3.24
CA LYS A 334 -25.44 -1.08 -4.34
C LYS A 334 -23.98 -0.64 -4.17
N SER A 335 -23.74 0.56 -3.64
CA SER A 335 -22.37 1.06 -3.39
C SER A 335 -21.62 0.31 -2.30
N MET A 336 -22.33 -0.41 -1.43
CA MET A 336 -21.75 -1.24 -0.37
C MET A 336 -21.69 -2.72 -0.80
N LEU A 337 -22.65 -3.20 -1.61
CA LEU A 337 -22.65 -4.56 -2.17
C LEU A 337 -21.43 -4.86 -3.07
N LEU A 338 -20.80 -3.83 -3.64
CA LEU A 338 -19.53 -3.99 -4.39
C LEU A 338 -18.42 -4.64 -3.56
N SER A 339 -18.39 -4.39 -2.24
CA SER A 339 -17.37 -4.99 -1.38
C SER A 339 -17.51 -6.52 -1.29
N ASN A 340 -18.74 -7.03 -1.24
CA ASN A 340 -19.02 -8.46 -1.19
C ASN A 340 -18.47 -9.21 -2.41
N THR A 341 -18.49 -8.58 -3.59
CA THR A 341 -18.10 -9.25 -4.84
C THR A 341 -16.61 -9.21 -5.11
N LEU A 342 -15.87 -8.23 -4.55
CA LEU A 342 -14.45 -8.02 -4.82
C LEU A 342 -13.52 -8.74 -3.84
N PHE A 343 -13.79 -8.61 -2.55
CA PHE A 343 -12.84 -9.04 -1.52
C PHE A 343 -12.83 -10.56 -1.33
N ARG A 344 -11.65 -11.11 -1.10
CA ARG A 344 -11.41 -12.54 -0.91
C ARG A 344 -10.43 -12.78 0.22
N LEU A 345 -10.47 -13.99 0.75
CA LEU A 345 -9.63 -14.45 1.85
C LEU A 345 -8.16 -14.50 1.43
N GLY A 346 -7.26 -13.88 2.21
CA GLY A 346 -5.83 -13.98 1.97
C GLY A 346 -4.96 -13.41 3.09
N CYS A 347 -3.69 -13.76 3.06
CA CYS A 347 -2.68 -13.24 3.99
C CYS A 347 -1.30 -13.31 3.35
N ALA A 348 -0.42 -12.39 3.72
CA ALA A 348 1.00 -12.44 3.43
C ALA A 348 1.81 -12.21 4.70
N ALA A 349 2.77 -13.09 4.99
CA ALA A 349 3.76 -12.94 6.04
C ALA A 349 5.13 -12.66 5.41
N VAL A 350 5.80 -11.59 5.84
CA VAL A 350 7.02 -11.08 5.20
C VAL A 350 8.11 -10.92 6.25
N LEU A 351 9.27 -11.52 6.02
CA LEU A 351 10.44 -11.41 6.87
C LEU A 351 11.42 -10.37 6.32
N LEU A 352 11.54 -9.25 7.03
CA LEU A 352 12.53 -8.21 6.76
C LEU A 352 13.68 -8.26 7.76
N SER A 353 14.88 -7.90 7.33
CA SER A 353 16.07 -7.90 8.18
C SER A 353 17.05 -6.80 7.78
N ASN A 354 17.82 -6.31 8.75
CA ASN A 354 19.02 -5.51 8.51
C ASN A 354 20.29 -6.20 9.04
N ARG A 355 20.19 -7.49 9.39
CA ARG A 355 21.29 -8.30 9.91
C ARG A 355 22.20 -8.72 8.76
N ALA A 356 23.51 -8.57 8.94
CA ALA A 356 24.49 -9.01 7.95
C ALA A 356 24.41 -10.53 7.70
N ALA A 357 24.09 -11.31 8.73
CA ALA A 357 23.95 -12.77 8.64
C ALA A 357 22.81 -13.23 7.70
N ASP A 358 21.80 -12.39 7.49
CA ASP A 358 20.65 -12.73 6.62
C ASP A 358 20.89 -12.31 5.16
N ALA A 359 21.97 -11.58 4.87
CA ALA A 359 22.22 -10.98 3.56
C ALA A 359 22.45 -12.01 2.43
N SER A 360 23.02 -13.17 2.74
CA SER A 360 23.25 -14.25 1.76
C SER A 360 21.96 -14.98 1.37
N ARG A 361 20.95 -14.97 2.23
CA ARG A 361 19.65 -15.64 2.03
C ARG A 361 18.58 -14.68 1.50
N ALA A 362 18.86 -13.38 1.52
CA ALA A 362 17.90 -12.36 1.13
C ALA A 362 17.50 -12.46 -0.35
N ARG A 363 16.20 -12.43 -0.61
CA ARG A 363 15.63 -12.45 -1.96
C ARG A 363 15.59 -11.07 -2.59
N PHE A 364 15.28 -10.05 -1.78
CA PHE A 364 15.19 -8.67 -2.25
C PHE A 364 15.86 -7.69 -1.30
N GLU A 365 16.24 -6.55 -1.85
CA GLU A 365 16.63 -5.36 -1.10
C GLU A 365 15.64 -4.24 -1.40
N LEU A 366 15.16 -3.58 -0.34
CA LEU A 366 14.29 -2.41 -0.49
C LEU A 366 15.11 -1.22 -0.97
N HIS A 367 14.79 -0.72 -2.15
CA HIS A 367 15.46 0.43 -2.76
C HIS A 367 14.86 1.75 -2.27
N THR A 368 13.55 1.91 -2.40
CA THR A 368 12.84 3.11 -1.93
C THR A 368 11.37 2.82 -1.66
N VAL A 369 10.75 3.67 -0.83
CA VAL A 369 9.30 3.68 -0.59
C VAL A 369 8.81 5.11 -0.70
N VAL A 370 7.72 5.31 -1.44
CA VAL A 370 7.07 6.60 -1.63
C VAL A 370 5.64 6.50 -1.14
N ARG A 371 5.25 7.44 -0.28
CA ARG A 371 3.89 7.53 0.25
C ARG A 371 3.25 8.84 -0.14
N THR A 372 2.02 8.76 -0.65
CA THR A 372 1.19 9.94 -0.90
C THR A 372 -0.16 9.79 -0.22
N HIS A 373 -0.67 10.92 0.28
CA HIS A 373 -1.91 10.99 1.03
C HIS A 373 -2.75 12.14 0.50
N SER A 374 -3.98 11.85 0.10
CA SER A 374 -4.92 12.82 -0.45
C SER A 374 -6.09 13.12 0.48
N GLY A 375 -6.09 12.62 1.73
CA GLY A 375 -7.24 12.78 2.64
C GLY A 375 -7.48 14.16 3.23
N SER A 376 -6.71 15.16 2.82
CA SER A 376 -7.09 16.56 3.01
C SER A 376 -8.14 17.04 2.00
N ASP A 377 -8.37 16.29 0.92
CA ASP A 377 -9.44 16.52 -0.05
C ASP A 377 -10.69 15.74 0.36
N ASP A 378 -11.83 16.43 0.45
CA ASP A 378 -13.09 15.85 0.92
C ASP A 378 -13.57 14.67 0.04
N GLN A 379 -13.38 14.76 -1.28
CA GLN A 379 -13.80 13.68 -2.18
C GLN A 379 -12.92 12.43 -1.98
N ALA A 380 -11.61 12.62 -1.84
CA ALA A 380 -10.67 11.56 -1.56
C ALA A 380 -10.92 10.92 -0.18
N TYR A 381 -11.23 11.72 0.84
CA TYR A 381 -11.58 11.25 2.17
C TYR A 381 -12.86 10.40 2.17
N ASP A 382 -13.92 10.88 1.52
CA ASP A 382 -15.23 10.21 1.45
C ASP A 382 -15.29 9.05 0.42
N SER A 383 -14.18 8.76 -0.26
CA SER A 383 -14.13 7.82 -1.40
C SER A 383 -14.38 6.36 -1.02
N VAL A 384 -13.84 5.95 0.13
CA VAL A 384 -13.98 4.60 0.69
C VAL A 384 -14.24 4.79 2.18
N PHE A 385 -15.48 4.55 2.60
CA PHE A 385 -15.91 4.92 3.95
C PHE A 385 -16.75 3.79 4.56
N GLN A 386 -16.37 3.35 5.76
CA GLN A 386 -17.16 2.40 6.53
C GLN A 386 -18.26 3.15 7.29
N MET A 387 -19.51 2.75 7.08
CA MET A 387 -20.67 3.41 7.69
C MET A 387 -21.88 2.48 7.69
N GLU A 388 -22.87 2.82 8.49
CA GLU A 388 -24.19 2.21 8.44
C GLU A 388 -25.00 2.75 7.26
N ASP A 389 -25.82 1.88 6.68
CA ASP A 389 -26.88 2.28 5.77
C ASP A 389 -28.09 2.86 6.53
N SER A 390 -29.15 3.21 5.80
CA SER A 390 -30.38 3.76 6.39
C SER A 390 -31.11 2.78 7.31
N ALA A 391 -30.84 1.49 7.22
CA ALA A 391 -31.39 0.45 8.09
C ALA A 391 -30.47 0.11 9.28
N GLY A 392 -29.34 0.82 9.42
CA GLY A 392 -28.36 0.57 10.48
C GLY A 392 -27.40 -0.58 10.18
N ILE A 393 -27.40 -1.14 8.96
CA ILE A 393 -26.51 -2.24 8.58
C ILE A 393 -25.16 -1.65 8.17
N ARG A 394 -24.11 -2.05 8.87
CA ARG A 394 -22.74 -1.61 8.61
C ARG A 394 -22.23 -2.18 7.27
N GLY A 395 -21.66 -1.31 6.44
CA GLY A 395 -21.00 -1.69 5.20
C GLY A 395 -19.85 -0.74 4.85
N VAL A 396 -19.14 -1.04 3.76
CA VAL A 396 -18.10 -0.16 3.21
C VAL A 396 -18.62 0.46 1.92
N LYS A 397 -18.90 1.76 1.96
CA LYS A 397 -19.37 2.52 0.81
C LYS A 397 -18.20 2.88 -0.09
N LEU A 398 -18.28 2.49 -1.37
CA LEU A 398 -17.39 2.96 -2.42
C LEU A 398 -18.06 4.09 -3.21
N SER A 399 -17.36 5.23 -3.35
CA SER A 399 -17.87 6.37 -4.10
C SER A 399 -17.82 6.12 -5.61
N LYS A 400 -18.73 6.74 -6.36
CA LYS A 400 -18.76 6.64 -7.82
C LYS A 400 -17.54 7.28 -8.50
N ASN A 401 -16.84 8.16 -7.80
CA ASN A 401 -15.70 8.92 -8.33
C ASN A 401 -14.35 8.28 -7.93
N ILE A 402 -14.36 7.07 -7.36
CA ILE A 402 -13.15 6.40 -6.86
C ILE A 402 -12.05 6.28 -7.93
N MET A 403 -12.44 6.09 -9.20
CA MET A 403 -11.50 5.99 -10.31
C MET A 403 -10.77 7.30 -10.59
N ASP A 404 -11.47 8.43 -10.54
CA ASP A 404 -10.89 9.76 -10.75
C ASP A 404 -9.92 10.11 -9.61
N ILE A 405 -10.31 9.77 -8.38
CA ILE A 405 -9.51 9.96 -7.17
C ILE A 405 -8.24 9.08 -7.25
N ALA A 406 -8.38 7.82 -7.67
CA ALA A 406 -7.25 6.93 -7.87
C ALA A 406 -6.26 7.46 -8.92
N GLY A 407 -6.75 7.96 -10.06
CA GLY A 407 -5.91 8.57 -11.09
C GLY A 407 -5.15 9.81 -10.60
N ASN A 408 -5.80 10.67 -9.81
CA ASN A 408 -5.15 11.84 -9.22
C ASN A 408 -4.09 11.45 -8.18
N SER A 409 -4.37 10.49 -7.30
CA SER A 409 -3.39 10.02 -6.31
C SER A 409 -2.23 9.25 -6.95
N LEU A 410 -2.48 8.50 -8.03
CA LEU A 410 -1.46 7.88 -8.85
C LEU A 410 -0.51 8.92 -9.44
N LYS A 411 -1.05 9.97 -10.06
CA LYS A 411 -0.25 11.07 -10.62
C LYS A 411 0.67 11.69 -9.58
N THR A 412 0.15 11.97 -8.38
CA THR A 412 0.96 12.50 -7.27
C THR A 412 2.07 11.52 -6.89
N ASN A 413 1.75 10.23 -6.74
CA ASN A 413 2.73 9.20 -6.39
C ASN A 413 3.84 9.07 -7.44
N ILE A 414 3.49 8.95 -8.72
CA ILE A 414 4.42 8.90 -9.85
C ILE A 414 5.31 10.13 -9.89
N THR A 415 4.75 11.32 -9.67
CA THR A 415 5.52 12.58 -9.69
C THR A 415 6.58 12.61 -8.59
N THR A 416 6.32 11.99 -7.44
CA THR A 416 7.29 11.86 -6.34
C THR A 416 8.27 10.70 -6.56
N LEU A 417 7.83 9.59 -7.17
CA LEU A 417 8.65 8.40 -7.39
C LEU A 417 9.63 8.56 -8.55
N ALA A 418 9.19 9.13 -9.68
CA ALA A 418 9.96 9.25 -10.91
C ALA A 418 11.38 9.81 -10.70
N PRO A 419 11.58 10.93 -9.95
CA PRO A 419 12.91 11.47 -9.65
C PRO A 419 13.87 10.51 -8.95
N LEU A 420 13.34 9.54 -8.20
CA LEU A 420 14.12 8.63 -7.35
C LEU A 420 14.54 7.35 -8.09
N VAL A 421 13.93 7.05 -9.24
CA VAL A 421 14.06 5.73 -9.89
C VAL A 421 14.47 5.80 -11.36
N LEU A 422 14.11 6.89 -12.05
CA LEU A 422 14.35 7.04 -13.48
C LEU A 422 15.78 7.52 -13.78
N PRO A 423 16.31 7.17 -14.96
CA PRO A 423 17.61 7.66 -15.41
C PRO A 423 17.59 9.17 -15.73
N LEU A 424 18.76 9.77 -15.77
CA LEU A 424 18.93 11.21 -16.06
C LEU A 424 18.37 11.63 -17.42
N SER A 425 18.35 10.72 -18.41
CA SER A 425 17.75 10.96 -19.72
C SER A 425 16.27 11.31 -19.64
N GLU A 426 15.51 10.64 -18.77
CA GLU A 426 14.09 10.93 -18.55
C GLU A 426 13.88 12.25 -17.81
N HIS A 427 14.75 12.57 -16.86
CA HIS A 427 14.74 13.88 -16.21
C HIS A 427 14.97 15.02 -17.20
N LEU A 428 15.87 14.84 -18.17
CA LEU A 428 16.12 15.82 -19.22
C LEU A 428 14.92 15.98 -20.15
N LYS A 429 14.28 14.87 -20.57
CA LYS A 429 13.04 14.90 -21.37
C LYS A 429 11.91 15.62 -20.64
N PHE A 430 11.72 15.33 -19.35
CA PHE A 430 10.73 16.03 -18.53
C PHE A 430 11.07 17.51 -18.37
N GLY A 431 12.33 17.86 -18.13
CA GLY A 431 12.80 19.24 -18.06
C GLY A 431 12.51 20.02 -19.34
N LEU A 432 12.79 19.42 -20.50
CA LEU A 432 12.49 19.99 -21.81
C LEU A 432 10.97 20.14 -22.04
N TYR A 433 10.17 19.17 -21.60
CA TYR A 433 8.71 19.24 -21.65
C TYR A 433 8.17 20.43 -20.82
N VAL A 434 8.66 20.60 -19.59
CA VAL A 434 8.28 21.72 -18.70
C VAL A 434 8.71 23.06 -19.30
N LEU A 435 9.93 23.13 -19.87
CA LEU A 435 10.44 24.32 -20.53
C LEU A 435 9.56 24.70 -21.74
N ARG A 436 9.26 23.74 -22.61
CA ARG A 436 8.38 23.95 -23.77
C ARG A 436 7.00 24.45 -23.34
N LYS A 437 6.43 23.87 -22.28
CA LYS A 437 5.14 24.30 -21.73
C LYS A 437 5.19 25.71 -21.14
N ARG A 438 6.29 26.10 -20.48
CA ARG A 438 6.51 27.47 -19.99
C ARG A 438 6.65 28.47 -21.14
N LEU A 439 7.44 28.14 -22.18
CA LEU A 439 7.63 28.99 -23.36
C LEU A 439 6.33 29.19 -24.15
N MET A 440 5.50 28.15 -24.27
CA MET A 440 4.15 28.28 -24.85
C MET A 440 3.23 29.19 -24.01
N ARG A 441 3.28 29.09 -22.68
CA ARG A 441 2.52 29.99 -21.79
C ARG A 441 3.00 31.43 -21.82
N ALA A 442 4.29 31.65 -22.06
CA ALA A 442 4.91 32.96 -22.19
C ALA A 442 4.75 33.57 -23.61
N GLY A 443 4.04 32.90 -24.52
CA GLY A 443 3.82 33.38 -25.89
C GLY A 443 5.04 33.27 -26.81
N VAL A 444 6.12 32.63 -26.37
CA VAL A 444 7.36 32.46 -27.17
C VAL A 444 7.23 31.34 -28.20
N LEU A 445 6.42 30.32 -27.91
CA LEU A 445 6.12 29.22 -28.83
C LEU A 445 4.63 29.19 -29.16
N ALA A 446 4.29 28.73 -30.37
CA ALA A 446 2.91 28.55 -30.80
C ALA A 446 2.13 27.68 -29.81
N HIS A 447 0.91 28.11 -29.48
CA HIS A 447 0.04 27.37 -28.58
C HIS A 447 -0.38 26.04 -29.22
N GLN A 448 0.16 24.95 -28.68
CA GLN A 448 -0.19 23.59 -29.08
C GLN A 448 -0.64 22.79 -27.86
N LYS A 449 -1.65 21.95 -28.04
CA LYS A 449 -2.12 21.03 -26.99
C LYS A 449 -1.11 19.89 -26.86
N LEU A 450 -0.14 20.05 -25.97
CA LEU A 450 0.83 19.00 -25.65
C LEU A 450 0.14 17.87 -24.87
N PRO A 451 0.36 16.60 -25.25
CA PRO A 451 -0.12 15.48 -24.44
C PRO A 451 0.57 15.49 -23.06
N PRO A 452 -0.05 14.86 -22.03
CA PRO A 452 0.62 14.62 -20.76
C PRO A 452 1.93 13.84 -20.97
N PHE A 453 3.01 14.30 -20.34
CA PHE A 453 4.26 13.53 -20.34
C PHE A 453 4.11 12.35 -19.37
N VAL A 454 4.21 11.13 -19.89
CA VAL A 454 4.27 9.90 -19.11
C VAL A 454 5.70 9.38 -19.25
N PRO A 455 6.49 9.32 -18.16
CA PRO A 455 7.82 8.75 -18.21
C PRO A 455 7.77 7.27 -18.58
N ASP A 456 8.78 6.78 -19.31
CA ASP A 456 8.90 5.36 -19.58
C ASP A 456 9.44 4.62 -18.34
N PHE A 457 8.53 3.98 -17.61
CA PHE A 457 8.85 3.24 -16.40
C PHE A 457 9.56 1.91 -16.67
N HIS A 458 9.58 1.39 -17.89
CA HIS A 458 10.36 0.19 -18.23
C HIS A 458 11.87 0.43 -18.15
N LEU A 459 12.31 1.70 -18.20
CA LEU A 459 13.71 2.08 -17.94
C LEU A 459 14.07 1.96 -16.46
N ALA A 460 13.09 2.05 -15.56
CA ALA A 460 13.29 1.90 -14.13
C ALA A 460 13.04 0.47 -13.66
N PHE A 461 11.96 -0.16 -14.13
CA PHE A 461 11.43 -1.39 -13.57
C PHE A 461 11.31 -2.46 -14.64
N ARG A 462 11.69 -3.69 -14.25
CA ARG A 462 11.50 -4.87 -15.10
C ARG A 462 10.19 -5.58 -14.81
N HIS A 463 9.69 -5.44 -13.58
CA HIS A 463 8.49 -6.12 -13.11
C HIS A 463 7.55 -5.15 -12.39
N PHE A 464 6.26 -5.32 -12.60
CA PHE A 464 5.21 -4.49 -12.03
C PHE A 464 4.26 -5.35 -11.20
N CYS A 465 3.94 -4.86 -10.00
CA CYS A 465 3.00 -5.46 -9.07
C CYS A 465 1.99 -4.36 -8.70
N ILE A 466 0.86 -4.37 -9.40
CA ILE A 466 -0.20 -3.37 -9.25
C ILE A 466 -1.35 -4.00 -8.48
N HIS A 467 -1.63 -3.46 -7.31
CA HIS A 467 -2.68 -3.95 -6.42
C HIS A 467 -3.98 -4.28 -7.16
N THR A 468 -4.46 -5.51 -6.95
CA THR A 468 -5.71 -6.06 -7.49
C THR A 468 -6.98 -5.48 -6.85
N GLY A 469 -7.20 -4.17 -6.96
CA GLY A 469 -8.41 -3.52 -6.46
C GLY A 469 -9.70 -4.01 -7.14
N GLY A 470 -9.57 -4.38 -8.42
CA GLY A 470 -10.61 -4.89 -9.31
C GLY A 470 -10.20 -4.63 -10.76
N ARG A 471 -10.86 -5.28 -11.73
CA ARG A 471 -10.50 -5.16 -13.16
C ARG A 471 -10.38 -3.71 -13.63
N GLY A 472 -11.34 -2.86 -13.28
CA GLY A 472 -11.35 -1.46 -13.71
C GLY A 472 -10.12 -0.67 -13.24
N VAL A 473 -9.59 -0.96 -12.05
CA VAL A 473 -8.35 -0.34 -11.55
C VAL A 473 -7.14 -0.80 -12.36
N LEU A 474 -7.08 -2.10 -12.69
CA LEU A 474 -5.99 -2.63 -13.52
C LEU A 474 -6.00 -2.06 -14.93
N ASP A 475 -7.18 -1.98 -15.56
CA ASP A 475 -7.32 -1.42 -16.91
C ASP A 475 -6.88 0.06 -16.95
N VAL A 476 -7.25 0.86 -15.94
CA VAL A 476 -6.80 2.26 -15.83
C VAL A 476 -5.29 2.35 -15.60
N MET A 477 -4.72 1.46 -14.81
CA MET A 477 -3.28 1.45 -14.54
C MET A 477 -2.46 1.05 -15.77
N GLU A 478 -2.92 0.05 -16.52
CA GLU A 478 -2.30 -0.38 -17.78
C GLU A 478 -2.22 0.78 -18.78
N ASP A 479 -3.35 1.46 -19.00
CA ASP A 479 -3.43 2.61 -19.90
C ASP A 479 -2.58 3.80 -19.42
N ALA A 480 -2.65 4.13 -18.11
CA ALA A 480 -1.98 5.30 -17.56
C ALA A 480 -0.45 5.19 -17.56
N LEU A 481 0.07 3.97 -17.45
CA LEU A 481 1.50 3.67 -17.42
C LEU A 481 2.04 3.10 -18.74
N ALA A 482 1.17 2.94 -19.75
CA ALA A 482 1.49 2.31 -21.03
C ALA A 482 2.15 0.94 -20.87
N LEU A 483 1.59 0.11 -19.98
CA LEU A 483 2.10 -1.22 -19.67
C LEU A 483 1.64 -2.25 -20.70
N SER A 484 2.46 -3.27 -20.93
CA SER A 484 2.10 -4.39 -21.80
C SER A 484 1.27 -5.44 -21.06
N ALA A 485 0.68 -6.36 -21.82
CA ALA A 485 0.01 -7.52 -21.25
C ALA A 485 0.95 -8.39 -20.38
N GLU A 486 2.24 -8.45 -20.69
CA GLU A 486 3.23 -9.18 -19.90
C GLU A 486 3.50 -8.51 -18.53
N ASP A 487 3.52 -7.17 -18.52
CA ASP A 487 3.67 -6.38 -17.29
C ASP A 487 2.45 -6.52 -16.39
N MET A 488 1.25 -6.60 -16.99
CA MET A 488 -0.01 -6.76 -16.27
C MET A 488 -0.32 -8.21 -15.86
N ALA A 489 0.42 -9.19 -16.39
CA ALA A 489 0.19 -10.61 -16.12
C ALA A 489 0.15 -10.97 -14.63
N PRO A 490 1.07 -10.49 -13.75
CA PRO A 490 1.01 -10.78 -12.32
C PRO A 490 -0.29 -10.31 -11.67
N SER A 491 -0.67 -9.05 -11.90
CA SER A 491 -1.86 -8.45 -11.30
C SER A 491 -3.16 -9.08 -11.81
N ARG A 492 -3.25 -9.34 -13.13
CA ARG A 492 -4.42 -9.99 -13.73
C ARG A 492 -4.55 -11.44 -13.27
N PHE A 493 -3.45 -12.18 -13.19
CA PHE A 493 -3.44 -13.54 -12.68
C PHE A 493 -3.89 -13.60 -11.21
N VAL A 494 -3.34 -12.73 -10.34
CA VAL A 494 -3.71 -12.71 -8.92
C VAL A 494 -5.17 -12.34 -8.73
N LEU A 495 -5.67 -11.34 -9.48
CA LEU A 495 -7.08 -10.97 -9.44
C LEU A 495 -7.98 -12.14 -9.84
N HIS A 496 -7.61 -12.87 -10.89
CA HIS A 496 -8.36 -14.03 -11.34
C HIS A 496 -8.30 -15.21 -10.36
N ARG A 497 -7.11 -15.54 -9.85
CA ARG A 497 -6.88 -16.74 -9.05
C ARG A 497 -7.27 -16.58 -7.58
N PHE A 498 -7.04 -15.41 -7.01
CA PHE A 498 -7.21 -15.12 -5.58
C PHE A 498 -8.20 -14.00 -5.30
N GLY A 499 -8.49 -13.12 -6.27
CA GLY A 499 -9.35 -11.95 -6.07
C GLY A 499 -8.63 -10.81 -5.35
N ASN A 500 -9.42 -9.87 -4.80
CA ASN A 500 -8.86 -8.78 -4.01
C ASN A 500 -8.61 -9.25 -2.56
N VAL A 501 -7.39 -9.66 -2.26
CA VAL A 501 -6.93 -10.00 -0.90
C VAL A 501 -6.36 -8.80 -0.15
N SER A 502 -6.87 -7.59 -0.47
CA SER A 502 -6.55 -6.32 0.18
C SER A 502 -5.03 -6.03 0.19
N SER A 503 -4.49 -5.69 1.36
CA SER A 503 -3.09 -5.33 1.56
C SER A 503 -2.08 -6.44 1.24
N ALA A 504 -2.54 -7.69 1.14
CA ALA A 504 -1.69 -8.81 0.79
C ALA A 504 -1.47 -8.94 -0.73
N SER A 505 -2.32 -8.38 -1.60
CA SER A 505 -2.31 -8.66 -3.05
C SER A 505 -0.94 -8.45 -3.71
N ILE A 506 -0.25 -7.35 -3.36
CA ILE A 506 1.07 -7.01 -3.92
C ILE A 506 2.14 -8.08 -3.65
N TRP A 507 1.96 -8.90 -2.61
CA TRP A 507 2.85 -10.03 -2.29
C TRP A 507 2.51 -11.28 -3.09
N TYR A 508 1.23 -11.50 -3.41
CA TYR A 508 0.83 -12.57 -4.34
C TYR A 508 1.33 -12.26 -5.75
N GLU A 509 1.30 -10.98 -6.15
CA GLU A 509 1.83 -10.51 -7.44
C GLU A 509 3.35 -10.71 -7.50
N LEU A 510 4.06 -10.37 -6.43
CA LEU A 510 5.50 -10.61 -6.33
C LEU A 510 5.82 -12.11 -6.37
N GLU A 511 5.04 -12.95 -5.69
CA GLU A 511 5.20 -14.41 -5.74
C GLU A 511 5.04 -14.95 -7.15
N TYR A 512 4.05 -14.45 -7.91
CA TYR A 512 3.86 -14.82 -9.30
C TYR A 512 5.08 -14.43 -10.15
N VAL A 513 5.61 -13.22 -9.96
CA VAL A 513 6.84 -12.79 -10.64
C VAL A 513 8.01 -13.73 -10.32
N GLU A 514 8.22 -14.07 -9.04
CA GLU A 514 9.28 -15.01 -8.62
C GLU A 514 9.13 -16.39 -9.26
N ARG A 515 7.90 -16.95 -9.26
CA ARG A 515 7.62 -18.31 -9.74
C ARG A 515 7.58 -18.41 -11.25
N SER A 516 7.26 -17.33 -11.96
CA SER A 516 7.26 -17.31 -13.43
C SER A 516 8.64 -17.51 -14.07
N GLY A 517 9.73 -17.48 -13.28
CA GLY A 517 11.11 -17.63 -13.77
C GLY A 517 11.62 -16.41 -14.55
N ARG A 518 10.84 -15.33 -14.64
CA ARG A 518 11.21 -14.10 -15.35
C ARG A 518 12.17 -13.21 -14.57
N MET A 519 12.31 -13.45 -13.26
CA MET A 519 13.07 -12.59 -12.37
C MET A 519 14.57 -12.93 -12.35
N ARG A 520 15.40 -11.92 -12.62
CA ARG A 520 16.86 -12.01 -12.60
C ARG A 520 17.44 -11.15 -11.49
N ARG A 521 18.60 -11.56 -10.97
CA ARG A 521 19.37 -10.77 -10.01
C ARG A 521 19.65 -9.37 -10.60
N GLY A 522 19.35 -8.34 -9.82
CA GLY A 522 19.49 -6.94 -10.20
C GLY A 522 18.23 -6.31 -10.78
N ASP A 523 17.23 -7.11 -11.18
CA ASP A 523 15.94 -6.60 -11.64
C ASP A 523 15.29 -5.74 -10.55
N ARG A 524 14.61 -4.67 -10.96
CA ARG A 524 13.81 -3.83 -10.07
C ARG A 524 12.33 -4.15 -10.25
N VAL A 525 11.65 -4.34 -9.13
CA VAL A 525 10.20 -4.61 -9.05
C VAL A 525 9.52 -3.42 -8.41
N TRP A 526 8.44 -2.94 -9.04
CA TRP A 526 7.62 -1.86 -8.49
C TRP A 526 6.29 -2.43 -7.97
N GLN A 527 6.09 -2.33 -6.65
CA GLN A 527 4.80 -2.53 -6.02
C GLN A 527 4.08 -1.19 -5.87
N ILE A 528 2.81 -1.13 -6.27
CA ILE A 528 1.94 0.03 -6.07
C ILE A 528 0.58 -0.39 -5.53
N ALA A 529 0.10 0.31 -4.51
CA ALA A 529 -1.18 0.01 -3.87
C ALA A 529 -1.98 1.26 -3.50
N PHE A 530 -3.30 1.11 -3.57
CA PHE A 530 -4.30 2.15 -3.27
C PHE A 530 -5.08 1.81 -2.01
N GLY A 531 -5.48 2.81 -1.23
CA GLY A 531 -6.22 2.57 0.01
C GLY A 531 -7.07 3.76 0.44
N SER A 532 -7.92 3.55 1.44
CA SER A 532 -8.78 4.59 2.02
C SER A 532 -7.96 5.75 2.57
N GLY A 533 -8.48 6.97 2.48
CA GLY A 533 -7.74 8.17 2.80
C GLY A 533 -8.01 9.30 1.83
N PHE A 534 -7.78 9.23 0.52
CA PHE A 534 -7.21 8.17 -0.31
C PHE A 534 -5.68 8.16 -0.26
N LYS A 535 -5.07 6.99 -0.36
CA LYS A 535 -3.60 6.78 -0.29
C LYS A 535 -3.13 6.06 -1.54
N CYS A 536 -1.98 6.47 -2.07
CA CYS A 536 -1.28 5.76 -3.13
C CYS A 536 0.18 5.61 -2.74
N ASN A 537 0.63 4.38 -2.55
CA ASN A 537 1.95 4.10 -2.02
C ASN A 537 2.70 3.14 -2.94
N SER A 538 4.01 3.39 -3.08
CA SER A 538 4.90 2.63 -3.94
C SER A 538 6.08 2.08 -3.14
N ALA A 539 6.42 0.81 -3.33
CA ALA A 539 7.66 0.21 -2.86
C ALA A 539 8.46 -0.31 -4.06
N VAL A 540 9.76 -0.04 -4.05
CA VAL A 540 10.69 -0.53 -5.08
C VAL A 540 11.64 -1.52 -4.45
N TRP A 541 11.66 -2.72 -5.02
CA TRP A 541 12.54 -3.80 -4.60
C TRP A 541 13.58 -4.08 -5.67
N ARG A 542 14.78 -4.47 -5.26
CA ARG A 542 15.83 -4.98 -6.13
C ARG A 542 16.01 -6.47 -5.84
N ALA A 543 15.88 -7.31 -6.86
CA ALA A 543 16.13 -8.75 -6.74
C ALA A 543 17.61 -9.02 -6.46
N LEU A 544 17.89 -9.82 -5.43
CA LEU A 544 19.25 -10.22 -5.04
C LEU A 544 19.62 -11.62 -5.55
N VAL A 545 18.63 -12.41 -5.95
CA VAL A 545 18.76 -13.77 -6.49
C VAL A 545 18.13 -13.87 -7.88
N SER A 546 18.62 -14.81 -8.68
CA SER A 546 17.95 -15.24 -9.93
C SER A 546 17.26 -16.57 -9.64
N ASN A 547 15.94 -16.66 -9.78
CA ASN A 547 15.26 -17.94 -9.66
C ASN A 547 15.26 -18.65 -11.01
N SER A 548 15.88 -19.84 -11.09
CA SER A 548 15.58 -20.81 -12.15
C SER A 548 14.17 -21.35 -11.92
N GLN A 549 13.37 -21.46 -12.99
CA GLN A 549 11.99 -21.96 -12.97
C GLN A 549 11.79 -23.08 -11.93
N ARG A 550 10.91 -22.84 -10.96
CA ARG A 550 10.24 -23.92 -10.25
C ARG A 550 8.87 -24.03 -10.89
N ASP A 551 8.47 -25.25 -11.24
CA ASP A 551 7.22 -25.53 -11.96
C ASP A 551 6.06 -24.71 -11.38
N VAL A 552 5.36 -24.05 -12.30
CA VAL A 552 4.20 -23.19 -12.00
C VAL A 552 3.01 -24.12 -11.78
N ASP A 553 2.96 -24.81 -10.64
CA ASP A 553 1.70 -25.32 -10.10
C ASP A 553 1.20 -24.32 -9.06
N TYR A 554 0.37 -23.39 -9.54
CA TYR A 554 -0.15 -22.26 -8.78
C TYR A 554 -1.63 -21.97 -9.11
#